data_AF-A0A1Q3PPS7-F1
#
_entry.id   AF-A0A1Q3PPS7-F1
#
_cell.length_a   1.000
_cell.length_b   1.000
_cell.length_c   1.000
_cell.angle_alpha   90.00
_cell.angle_beta   90.00
_cell.angle_gamma   90.00
#
_symmetry.space_group_name_H-M   'P 1'
#
loop_
_entity.id
_entity.type
_entity.pdbx_description
1 polymer ?
#
loop_
_entity_poly.entity_id
_entity_poly.type
_entity_poly.pdbx_seq_one_letter_code
_entity_poly.pdbx_strand_id
1 'polypeptide(L)'
;MLSCTNHTHKNDVKPQEKIFPEIHTGAATFHVLGGVIETFTVNFEKIGNIPIDEYGVVYAFLPETKLVDLVVDGPYPAAKFKAAAKEGLMTESFKIGFPSGTHALSYRAYVKLKGGEVRYADNDFTKTY
;
A
#
# COMPACT_ATOMS: atom_id res chain seq x y z
N MET A 1 -16.64 5.66 63.12
CA MET A 1 -17.13 4.97 61.91
C MET A 1 -16.54 5.67 60.70
N LEU A 2 -15.90 4.87 59.84
CA LEU A 2 -15.61 5.05 58.40
C LEU A 2 -14.84 6.30 57.95
N SER A 3 -13.53 6.07 57.80
CA SER A 3 -12.58 6.84 56.98
C SER A 3 -12.92 6.68 55.50
N CYS A 4 -13.11 7.80 54.78
CA CYS A 4 -13.26 7.80 53.32
C CYS A 4 -11.87 7.81 52.69
N THR A 5 -11.46 6.65 52.20
CA THR A 5 -10.21 6.45 51.44
C THR A 5 -10.31 7.14 50.09
N ASN A 6 -9.42 8.10 49.83
CA ASN A 6 -9.20 8.65 48.49
C ASN A 6 -8.66 7.54 47.57
N HIS A 7 -9.49 7.03 46.67
CA HIS A 7 -9.05 6.19 45.57
C HIS A 7 -8.40 7.09 44.50
N THR A 8 -7.09 7.25 44.58
CA THR A 8 -6.30 7.80 43.47
C THR A 8 -6.29 6.76 42.35
N HIS A 9 -7.07 6.98 41.29
CA HIS A 9 -6.96 6.20 40.05
C HIS A 9 -5.55 6.41 39.47
N LYS A 10 -4.65 5.48 39.77
CA LYS A 10 -3.36 5.35 39.11
C LYS A 10 -3.60 4.65 37.77
N ASN A 11 -3.08 5.28 36.71
CA ASN A 11 -2.89 4.73 35.36
C ASN A 11 -4.08 4.75 34.41
N ASP A 12 -4.67 5.92 34.17
CA ASP A 12 -5.24 6.15 32.84
C ASP A 12 -4.08 6.27 31.84
N VAL A 13 -3.77 5.17 31.15
CA VAL A 13 -2.88 5.19 30.00
C VAL A 13 -3.50 6.15 28.99
N LYS A 14 -2.89 7.32 28.80
CA LYS A 14 -3.33 8.28 27.78
C LYS A 14 -3.44 7.51 26.45
N PRO A 15 -4.56 7.65 25.70
CA PRO A 15 -4.69 7.04 24.39
C PRO A 15 -3.46 7.39 23.56
N GLN A 16 -2.72 6.38 23.12
CA GLN A 16 -1.57 6.60 22.26
C GLN A 16 -2.07 7.24 20.97
N GLU A 17 -1.49 8.38 20.59
CA GLU A 17 -1.86 9.07 19.37
C GLU A 17 -1.64 8.15 18.16
N LYS A 18 -2.61 8.11 17.24
CA LYS A 18 -2.52 7.31 16.03
C LYS A 18 -1.53 7.96 15.06
N ILE A 19 -0.47 7.23 14.75
CA ILE A 19 0.53 7.60 13.75
C ILE A 19 0.32 6.70 12.55
N PHE A 20 -0.07 7.30 11.43
CA PHE A 20 -0.34 6.58 10.19
C PHE A 20 0.97 6.27 9.43
N PRO A 21 0.97 5.23 8.58
CA PRO A 21 2.05 5.04 7.63
C PRO A 21 2.06 6.14 6.57
N GLU A 22 3.27 6.49 6.14
CA GLU A 22 3.56 7.36 5.01
C GLU A 22 4.17 6.49 3.91
N ILE A 23 3.46 6.36 2.79
CA ILE A 23 3.80 5.45 1.69
C ILE A 23 3.95 6.19 0.36
N HIS A 24 4.88 5.72 -0.46
CA HIS A 24 5.07 6.16 -1.84
C HIS A 24 5.05 4.98 -2.81
N THR A 25 4.49 5.23 -3.98
CA THR A 25 4.54 4.29 -5.10
C THR A 25 5.93 4.38 -5.73
N GLY A 26 6.68 3.28 -5.71
CA GLY A 26 7.95 3.17 -6.42
C GLY A 26 7.73 2.69 -7.86
N ALA A 27 8.70 2.92 -8.73
CA ALA A 27 8.62 2.51 -10.13
C ALA A 27 8.40 0.99 -10.29
N ALA A 28 7.50 0.61 -11.19
CA ALA A 28 7.37 -0.76 -11.65
C ALA A 28 8.47 -1.08 -12.68
N THR A 29 9.06 -2.27 -12.61
CA THR A 29 10.03 -2.74 -13.63
C THR A 29 9.40 -3.76 -14.56
N PHE A 30 9.88 -3.82 -15.79
CA PHE A 30 9.35 -4.69 -16.85
C PHE A 30 10.46 -5.59 -17.38
N HIS A 31 10.12 -6.85 -17.62
CA HIS A 31 11.03 -7.78 -18.24
C HIS A 31 11.18 -7.46 -19.74
N VAL A 32 12.41 -7.15 -20.15
CA VAL A 32 12.76 -6.63 -21.49
C VAL A 32 12.27 -7.53 -22.64
N LEU A 33 12.21 -8.84 -22.43
CA LEU A 33 11.92 -9.83 -23.48
C LEU A 33 10.49 -10.35 -23.53
N GLY A 34 9.58 -9.90 -22.65
CA GLY A 34 8.31 -10.63 -22.47
C GLY A 34 7.05 -9.83 -22.15
N GLY A 35 7.11 -8.50 -22.06
CA GLY A 35 5.93 -7.73 -21.65
C GLY A 35 5.38 -8.18 -20.29
N VAL A 36 6.24 -8.63 -19.38
CA VAL A 36 5.83 -9.07 -18.04
C VAL A 36 6.26 -7.98 -17.05
N ILE A 37 5.38 -7.58 -16.14
CA ILE A 37 5.79 -6.79 -14.98
C ILE A 37 6.73 -7.66 -14.15
N GLU A 38 7.96 -7.22 -13.96
CA GLU A 38 8.98 -7.96 -13.22
C GLU A 38 8.89 -7.67 -11.73
N THR A 39 8.78 -6.40 -11.34
CA THR A 39 8.65 -6.00 -9.93
C THR A 39 7.69 -4.83 -9.74
N PHE A 40 7.07 -4.81 -8.56
CA PHE A 40 6.49 -3.60 -7.97
C PHE A 40 7.30 -3.17 -6.76
N THR A 41 7.28 -1.86 -6.49
CA THR A 41 7.97 -1.27 -5.35
C THR A 41 7.03 -0.38 -4.54
N VAL A 42 7.04 -0.54 -3.23
CA VAL A 42 6.38 0.32 -2.26
C VAL A 42 7.44 0.86 -1.31
N ASN A 43 7.50 2.17 -1.11
CA ASN A 43 8.40 2.78 -0.13
C ASN A 43 7.62 3.24 1.08
N PHE A 44 8.00 2.78 2.28
CA PHE A 44 7.48 3.28 3.54
C PHE A 44 8.47 4.32 4.10
N GLU A 45 8.16 5.60 3.98
CA GLU A 45 8.92 6.65 4.67
C GLU A 45 8.74 6.55 6.19
N LYS A 46 7.54 6.10 6.60
CA LYS A 46 7.20 5.87 8.00
C LYS A 46 6.18 4.74 8.09
N ILE A 47 6.36 3.81 9.04
CA ILE A 47 5.38 2.73 9.27
C ILE A 47 4.22 3.17 10.17
N GLY A 48 4.47 4.09 11.09
CA GLY A 48 3.49 4.50 12.09
C GLY A 48 3.34 3.48 13.23
N ASN A 49 2.26 3.56 14.00
CA ASN A 49 1.99 2.69 15.16
C ASN A 49 0.70 1.87 15.04
N ILE A 50 0.03 1.95 13.89
CA ILE A 50 -1.17 1.17 13.60
C ILE A 50 -0.74 -0.13 12.90
N PRO A 51 -1.16 -1.32 13.38
CA PRO A 51 -0.85 -2.57 12.71
C PRO A 51 -1.36 -2.57 11.26
N ILE A 52 -0.51 -3.07 10.35
CA ILE A 52 -0.83 -3.23 8.93
C ILE A 52 -1.34 -4.66 8.71
N ASP A 53 -2.55 -4.79 8.19
CA ASP A 53 -3.14 -6.10 7.84
C ASP A 53 -2.64 -6.56 6.47
N GLU A 54 -2.50 -5.64 5.51
CA GLU A 54 -2.09 -5.93 4.14
C GLU A 54 -1.50 -4.68 3.47
N TYR A 55 -0.60 -4.84 2.52
CA TYR A 55 -0.15 -3.76 1.65
C TYR A 55 0.26 -4.31 0.28
N GLY A 56 0.33 -3.41 -0.69
CA GLY A 56 0.77 -3.78 -2.03
C GLY A 56 0.49 -2.68 -3.05
N VAL A 57 0.23 -3.10 -4.28
CA VAL A 57 -0.02 -2.18 -5.41
C VAL A 57 -1.30 -2.57 -6.12
N VAL A 58 -2.24 -1.64 -6.29
CA VAL A 58 -3.39 -1.80 -7.21
C VAL A 58 -2.95 -1.32 -8.58
N TYR A 59 -3.31 -2.03 -9.65
CA TYR A 59 -2.83 -1.72 -11.00
C TYR A 59 -3.87 -1.96 -12.09
N ALA A 60 -3.71 -1.26 -13.22
CA ALA A 60 -4.54 -1.41 -14.40
C ALA A 60 -3.70 -1.33 -15.68
N PHE A 61 -3.91 -2.27 -16.58
CA PHE A 61 -3.42 -2.20 -17.96
C PHE A 61 -4.43 -1.43 -18.81
N LEU A 62 -3.95 -0.44 -19.55
CA LEU A 62 -4.79 0.50 -20.27
C LEU A 62 -4.34 0.60 -21.74
N PRO A 63 -5.28 0.78 -22.69
CA PRO A 63 -4.95 0.99 -24.09
C PRO A 63 -4.31 2.37 -24.34
N GLU A 64 -4.45 3.30 -23.42
CA GLU A 64 -3.91 4.66 -23.52
C GLU A 64 -3.45 5.14 -22.14
N THR A 65 -2.56 6.13 -22.12
CA THR A 65 -2.08 6.74 -20.87
C THR A 65 -3.17 7.64 -20.28
N LYS A 66 -4.00 7.07 -19.39
CA LYS A 66 -4.98 7.81 -18.60
C LYS A 66 -4.86 7.47 -17.13
N LEU A 67 -5.13 8.46 -16.28
CA LEU A 67 -5.26 8.24 -14.84
C LEU A 67 -6.61 7.59 -14.56
N VAL A 68 -6.56 6.46 -13.87
CA VAL A 68 -7.75 5.77 -13.34
C VAL A 68 -7.64 5.76 -11.82
N ASP A 69 -8.79 5.81 -11.14
CA ASP A 69 -8.80 5.70 -9.69
C ASP A 69 -8.63 4.23 -9.29
N LEU A 70 -7.49 3.93 -8.67
CA LEU A 70 -7.06 2.58 -8.32
C LEU A 70 -7.32 2.33 -6.84
N VAL A 71 -8.35 1.54 -6.55
CA VAL A 71 -8.78 1.19 -5.19
C VAL A 71 -8.84 -0.34 -5.02
N VAL A 72 -8.44 -0.84 -3.86
CA VAL A 72 -8.21 -2.30 -3.62
C VAL A 72 -9.49 -3.13 -3.68
N ASP A 73 -10.65 -2.52 -3.39
CA ASP A 73 -11.98 -3.15 -3.46
C ASP A 73 -12.72 -2.79 -4.77
N GLY A 74 -12.00 -2.22 -5.74
CA GLY A 74 -12.52 -1.81 -7.05
C GLY A 74 -12.47 -2.92 -8.10
N PRO A 75 -12.67 -2.58 -9.39
CA PRO A 75 -12.62 -3.54 -10.49
C PRO A 75 -11.19 -3.96 -10.87
N TYR A 76 -10.18 -3.33 -10.28
CA TYR A 76 -8.78 -3.48 -10.66
C TYR A 76 -8.05 -4.49 -9.75
N PRO A 77 -7.15 -5.31 -10.31
CA PRO A 77 -6.38 -6.26 -9.52
C PRO A 77 -5.40 -5.58 -8.57
N ALA A 78 -5.12 -6.26 -7.46
CA ALA A 78 -4.10 -5.87 -6.48
C ALA A 78 -2.99 -6.91 -6.36
N ALA A 79 -1.75 -6.46 -6.47
CA ALA A 79 -0.53 -7.21 -6.24
C ALA A 79 -0.12 -7.07 -4.77
N LYS A 80 -0.44 -8.10 -3.97
CA LYS A 80 -0.23 -8.13 -2.52
C LYS A 80 1.19 -8.56 -2.17
N PHE A 81 1.84 -7.82 -1.29
CA PHE A 81 3.17 -8.16 -0.81
C PHE A 81 3.07 -9.18 0.33
N LYS A 82 3.98 -10.16 0.34
CA LYS A 82 3.97 -11.26 1.32
C LYS A 82 4.85 -10.99 2.53
N ALA A 83 5.90 -10.20 2.36
CA ALA A 83 6.78 -9.81 3.45
C ALA A 83 6.05 -8.90 4.44
N ALA A 84 6.50 -8.86 5.68
CA ALA A 84 6.02 -7.87 6.63
C ALA A 84 6.47 -6.46 6.20
N ALA A 85 5.58 -5.47 6.33
CA ALA A 85 5.91 -4.08 6.07
C ALA A 85 7.00 -3.58 7.04
N LYS A 86 7.97 -2.85 6.51
CA LYS A 86 9.04 -2.19 7.27
C LYS A 86 9.39 -0.87 6.59
N GLU A 87 10.05 0.02 7.33
CA GLU A 87 10.54 1.28 6.78
C GLU A 87 11.54 1.03 5.63
N GLY A 88 11.45 1.89 4.62
CA GLY A 88 12.23 1.83 3.39
C GLY A 88 11.53 1.11 2.24
N LEU A 89 12.35 0.71 1.27
CA LEU A 89 11.91 0.12 0.00
C LEU A 89 11.53 -1.35 0.18
N MET A 90 10.30 -1.66 -0.20
CA MET A 90 9.76 -3.00 -0.33
C MET A 90 9.56 -3.30 -1.81
N THR A 91 10.30 -4.28 -2.33
CA THR A 91 10.19 -4.72 -3.73
C THR A 91 9.82 -6.20 -3.76
N GLU A 92 8.81 -6.55 -4.55
CA GLU A 92 8.40 -7.94 -4.76
C GLU A 92 8.23 -8.21 -6.26
N SER A 93 8.65 -9.40 -6.68
CA SER A 93 8.49 -9.85 -8.05
C SER A 93 7.12 -10.46 -8.29
N PHE A 94 6.48 -10.04 -9.37
CA PHE A 94 5.20 -10.58 -9.80
C PHE A 94 5.37 -11.20 -11.19
N LYS A 95 4.57 -12.22 -11.53
CA LYS A 95 4.56 -12.83 -12.87
C LYS A 95 3.28 -12.43 -13.59
N ILE A 96 3.13 -11.13 -13.88
CA ILE A 96 1.93 -10.57 -14.49
C ILE A 96 2.25 -10.21 -15.94
N GLY A 97 1.65 -10.94 -16.88
CA GLY A 97 1.81 -10.65 -18.31
C GLY A 97 0.99 -9.45 -18.77
N PHE A 98 1.50 -8.72 -19.77
CA PHE A 98 0.77 -7.65 -20.44
C PHE A 98 -0.35 -8.23 -21.32
N PRO A 99 -1.60 -7.82 -21.10
CA PRO A 99 -2.67 -8.09 -22.05
C PRO A 99 -2.37 -7.44 -23.41
N SER A 100 -2.72 -8.11 -24.50
CA SER A 100 -2.60 -7.55 -25.85
C SER A 100 -3.44 -6.27 -25.99
N GLY A 101 -2.95 -5.31 -26.77
CA GLY A 101 -3.64 -4.04 -27.02
C GLY A 101 -3.61 -3.05 -25.85
N THR A 102 -2.76 -3.27 -24.85
CA THR A 102 -2.51 -2.31 -23.78
C THR A 102 -1.14 -1.65 -23.97
N HIS A 103 -1.08 -0.34 -23.73
CA HIS A 103 0.08 0.52 -24.00
C HIS A 103 0.54 1.31 -22.77
N ALA A 104 -0.18 1.15 -21.65
CA ALA A 104 0.14 1.80 -20.39
C ALA A 104 -0.20 0.90 -19.20
N LEU A 105 0.61 1.02 -18.15
CA LEU A 105 0.33 0.52 -16.82
C LEU A 105 0.08 1.73 -15.91
N SER A 106 -1.09 1.82 -15.29
CA SER A 106 -1.32 2.71 -14.15
C SER A 106 -1.29 1.89 -12.88
N TYR A 107 -0.63 2.40 -11.83
CA TYR A 107 -0.46 1.66 -10.58
C TYR A 107 -0.30 2.59 -9.38
N ARG A 108 -0.70 2.12 -8.19
CA ARG A 108 -0.62 2.89 -6.94
C ARG A 108 -0.44 1.97 -5.75
N ALA A 109 0.48 2.35 -4.87
CA ALA A 109 0.68 1.64 -3.61
C ALA A 109 -0.51 1.88 -2.65
N TYR A 110 -0.87 0.84 -1.90
CA TYR A 110 -1.87 0.91 -0.85
C TYR A 110 -1.39 0.20 0.42
N VAL A 111 -1.97 0.60 1.54
CA VAL A 111 -1.83 -0.08 2.83
C VAL A 111 -3.18 -0.16 3.52
N LYS A 112 -3.57 -1.36 3.93
CA LYS A 112 -4.76 -1.66 4.71
C LYS A 112 -4.37 -1.83 6.17
N LEU A 113 -4.91 -0.96 7.01
CA LEU A 113 -4.68 -0.92 8.44
C LEU A 113 -5.68 -1.79 9.18
N LYS A 114 -5.25 -2.27 10.35
CA LYS A 114 -6.13 -2.95 11.29
C LYS A 114 -7.28 -2.04 11.69
N GLY A 115 -8.51 -2.50 11.43
CA GLY A 115 -9.73 -1.71 11.55
C GLY A 115 -10.35 -1.33 10.20
N GLY A 116 -9.72 -1.70 9.08
CA GLY A 116 -10.30 -1.63 7.74
C GLY A 116 -10.01 -0.35 6.95
N GLU A 117 -9.33 0.62 7.56
CA GLU A 117 -8.91 1.84 6.86
C GLU A 117 -7.86 1.52 5.80
N VAL A 118 -8.06 2.00 4.57
CA VAL A 118 -7.10 1.86 3.47
C VAL A 118 -6.53 3.23 3.14
N ARG A 119 -5.20 3.30 3.08
CA ARG A 119 -4.43 4.47 2.67
C ARG A 119 -3.76 4.16 1.35
N TYR A 120 -3.56 5.20 0.56
CA TYR A 120 -2.99 5.07 -0.78
C TYR A 120 -1.91 6.14 -1.00
N ALA A 121 -0.86 5.80 -1.74
CA ALA A 121 0.24 6.71 -2.13
C ALA A 121 -0.21 7.65 -3.27
N ASP A 122 0.64 8.19 -4.13
CA ASP A 122 0.18 8.80 -5.39
C ASP A 122 0.11 7.76 -6.52
N ASN A 123 -0.75 8.03 -7.51
CA ASN A 123 -0.79 7.23 -8.75
C ASN A 123 0.51 7.44 -9.53
N ASP A 124 1.06 6.35 -10.06
CA ASP A 124 2.17 6.36 -11.00
C ASP A 124 1.75 5.67 -12.31
N PHE A 125 2.47 5.94 -13.39
CA PHE A 125 2.19 5.38 -14.71
C PHE A 125 3.45 5.11 -15.52
N THR A 126 3.45 3.99 -16.22
CA THR A 126 4.51 3.65 -17.18
C THR A 126 3.91 3.39 -18.56
N LYS A 127 4.53 3.97 -19.60
CA LYS A 127 4.23 3.65 -21.00
C LYS A 127 5.00 2.42 -21.43
N THR A 128 4.30 1.48 -22.06
CA THR A 128 4.85 0.23 -22.58
C THR A 128 4.63 0.25 -24.09
N TYR A 129 5.64 0.71 -24.83
CA TYR A 129 5.60 0.84 -26.29
C TYR A 129 5.63 -0.53 -26.97
#